data_AF-A0A7S0UBH8-F1
#
_entry.id   AF-A0A7S0UBH8-F1
#
_cell.length_a   1.000
_cell.length_b   1.000
_cell.length_c   1.000
_cell.angle_alpha   90.00
_cell.angle_beta   90.00
_cell.angle_gamma   90.00
#
_symmetry.space_group_name_H-M   'P 1'
#
loop_
_entity.id
_entity.type
_entity.pdbx_description
1 polymer ?
#
loop_
_entity_poly.entity_id
_entity_poly.type
_entity_poly.pdbx_seq_one_letter_code
_entity_poly.pdbx_strand_id
1 'polypeptide(L)'
;MDVAAAFKEGLAAAVADEIRDYAADTAAGLIDDIGDQDADAIAAELHEAIGPLLEGSMEDDAVLALCTKVARGFKGLADGDDGGAAEDDAKQNFLVQCDGIILAYAGKSLLRSTALRLERGHRYGVVGQNGVGKTTLLNRISEMNITGFPKD
;
A
#
# COMPACT_ATOMS: atom_id res chain seq x y z
N MET A 1 7.45 -12.09 13.83
CA MET A 1 6.96 -12.62 12.54
C MET A 1 8.15 -13.31 11.90
N ASP A 2 7.98 -14.50 11.34
CA ASP A 2 9.09 -15.20 10.68
C ASP A 2 9.27 -14.61 9.27
N VAL A 3 10.36 -13.86 9.08
CA VAL A 3 10.69 -13.18 7.83
C VAL A 3 10.90 -14.19 6.70
N ALA A 4 11.56 -15.30 6.99
CA ALA A 4 11.82 -16.33 6.00
C ALA A 4 10.50 -16.97 5.53
N ALA A 5 9.57 -17.23 6.44
CA ALA A 5 8.24 -17.72 6.07
C ALA A 5 7.45 -16.72 5.22
N ALA A 6 7.46 -15.43 5.59
CA ALA A 6 6.76 -14.38 4.85
C ALA A 6 7.33 -14.16 3.44
N PHE A 7 8.66 -14.27 3.28
CA PHE A 7 9.32 -14.17 1.98
C PHE A 7 8.98 -15.37 1.10
N LYS A 8 8.97 -16.60 1.66
CA LYS A 8 8.57 -17.82 0.95
C LYS A 8 7.11 -17.79 0.48
N GLU A 9 6.19 -17.28 1.31
CA GLU A 9 4.78 -17.14 0.97
C GLU A 9 4.52 -16.09 -0.12
N GLY A 10 5.37 -15.06 -0.21
CA GLY A 10 5.22 -14.00 -1.20
C GLY A 10 5.88 -14.30 -2.56
N LEU A 11 6.79 -15.26 -2.62
CA LEU A 11 7.41 -15.72 -3.87
C LEU A 11 6.41 -16.51 -4.73
N ALA A 12 6.38 -16.22 -6.03
CA ALA A 12 5.49 -16.90 -6.97
C ALA A 12 5.74 -18.42 -6.98
N ALA A 13 4.66 -19.21 -7.15
CA ALA A 13 4.69 -20.67 -7.28
C ALA A 13 5.58 -21.20 -8.43
N ALA A 14 5.99 -20.32 -9.34
CA ALA A 14 6.89 -20.62 -10.47
C ALA A 14 8.39 -20.66 -10.11
N VAL A 15 8.82 -20.07 -8.98
CA VAL A 15 10.22 -20.09 -8.51
C VAL A 15 10.58 -21.49 -7.99
N ALA A 16 11.80 -21.98 -8.22
CA ALA A 16 12.23 -23.27 -7.67
C ALA A 16 12.32 -23.21 -6.13
N ASP A 17 11.92 -24.29 -5.43
CA ASP A 17 11.95 -24.33 -3.96
C ASP A 17 13.35 -24.03 -3.39
N GLU A 18 14.41 -24.48 -4.06
CA GLU A 18 15.80 -24.20 -3.70
C GLU A 18 16.12 -22.70 -3.74
N ILE A 19 15.59 -21.97 -4.73
CA ILE A 19 15.77 -20.53 -4.88
C ILE A 19 14.94 -19.80 -3.82
N ARG A 20 13.73 -20.28 -3.50
CA ARG A 20 12.90 -19.69 -2.45
C ARG A 20 13.54 -19.81 -1.08
N ASP A 21 14.08 -20.99 -0.77
CA ASP A 21 14.75 -21.25 0.50
C ASP A 21 15.98 -20.36 0.65
N TYR A 22 16.82 -20.30 -0.39
CA TYR A 22 18.01 -19.46 -0.39
C TYR A 22 17.70 -17.96 -0.28
N ALA A 23 16.70 -17.48 -1.03
CA ALA A 23 16.29 -16.08 -1.00
C ALA A 23 15.69 -15.68 0.36
N ALA A 24 14.89 -16.57 0.97
CA ALA A 24 14.28 -16.33 2.27
C ALA A 24 15.31 -16.30 3.41
N ASP A 25 16.29 -17.20 3.39
CA ASP A 25 17.38 -17.21 4.38
C ASP A 25 18.27 -15.96 4.23
N THR A 26 18.56 -15.56 2.99
CA THR A 26 19.32 -14.33 2.69
C THR A 26 18.56 -13.10 3.17
N ALA A 27 17.24 -13.04 2.93
CA ALA A 27 16.38 -11.94 3.36
C ALA A 27 16.34 -11.81 4.89
N ALA A 28 16.21 -12.94 5.60
CA ALA A 28 16.19 -12.96 7.06
C ALA A 28 17.53 -12.48 7.65
N GLY A 29 18.66 -12.93 7.09
CA GLY A 29 19.98 -12.48 7.53
C GLY A 29 20.20 -10.98 7.30
N LEU A 30 19.82 -10.47 6.13
CA LEU A 30 19.91 -9.04 5.82
C LEU A 30 19.06 -8.20 6.77
N ILE A 31 17.81 -8.61 7.02
CA ILE A 31 16.92 -7.86 7.91
C ILE A 31 17.47 -7.81 9.35
N ASP A 32 18.07 -8.89 9.83
CA ASP A 32 18.73 -8.91 11.15
C ASP A 32 19.97 -8.01 11.20
N ASP A 33 20.72 -7.90 10.10
CA ASP A 33 21.93 -7.06 9.99
C ASP A 33 21.61 -5.56 9.80
N ILE A 34 20.52 -5.23 9.11
CA ILE A 34 20.11 -3.86 8.75
C ILE A 34 19.56 -3.06 9.96
N GLY A 35 19.14 -3.75 11.03
CA GLY A 35 18.77 -3.10 12.29
C GLY A 35 17.52 -2.21 12.20
N ASP A 36 17.61 -0.94 12.62
CA ASP A 36 16.46 -0.02 12.77
C ASP A 36 16.24 0.92 11.56
N GLN A 37 16.79 0.57 10.39
CA GLN A 37 16.59 1.37 9.17
C GLN A 37 15.12 1.42 8.74
N ASP A 38 14.81 2.35 7.84
CA ASP A 38 13.47 2.50 7.29
C ASP A 38 13.10 1.35 6.36
N ALA A 39 11.80 1.01 6.32
CA ALA A 39 11.30 -0.13 5.56
C ALA A 39 11.64 -0.01 4.07
N ASP A 40 11.69 1.21 3.53
CA ASP A 40 12.07 1.45 2.15
C ASP A 40 13.58 1.21 1.91
N ALA A 41 14.44 1.49 2.91
CA ALA A 41 15.87 1.20 2.83
C ALA A 41 16.13 -0.32 2.91
N ILE A 42 15.44 -1.00 3.82
CA ILE A 42 15.47 -2.47 3.94
C ILE A 42 15.02 -3.11 2.62
N ALA A 43 13.96 -2.59 2.01
CA ALA A 43 13.44 -3.10 0.74
C ALA A 43 14.44 -2.93 -0.42
N ALA A 44 15.14 -1.80 -0.48
CA ALA A 44 16.15 -1.55 -1.52
C ALA A 44 17.35 -2.50 -1.39
N GLU A 45 17.83 -2.76 -0.18
CA GLU A 45 18.94 -3.70 0.05
C GLU A 45 18.54 -5.15 -0.23
N LEU A 46 17.33 -5.55 0.16
CA LEU A 46 16.77 -6.86 -0.20
C LEU A 46 16.68 -7.02 -1.72
N HIS A 47 16.24 -5.98 -2.42
CA HIS A 47 16.16 -5.98 -3.87
C HIS A 47 17.54 -6.12 -4.53
N GLU A 48 18.55 -5.41 -4.04
CA GLU A 48 19.92 -5.52 -4.56
C GLU A 48 20.52 -6.91 -4.34
N ALA A 49 20.24 -7.55 -3.21
CA ALA A 49 20.75 -8.87 -2.88
C ALA A 49 20.00 -10.02 -3.58
N ILE A 50 18.67 -9.90 -3.72
CA ILE A 50 17.80 -10.99 -4.17
C ILE A 50 17.32 -10.80 -5.63
N GLY A 51 17.27 -9.57 -6.14
CA GLY A 51 16.92 -9.25 -7.53
C GLY A 51 17.68 -10.10 -8.55
N PRO A 52 19.03 -10.17 -8.48
CA PRO A 52 19.83 -11.00 -9.40
C PRO A 52 19.52 -12.51 -9.31
N LEU A 53 19.02 -13.01 -8.18
CA LEU A 53 18.67 -14.42 -7.98
C LEU A 53 17.31 -14.77 -8.58
N LEU A 54 16.45 -13.77 -8.74
CA LEU A 54 15.10 -13.91 -9.29
C LEU A 54 15.01 -13.43 -10.75
N GLU A 55 16.13 -12.95 -11.30
CA GLU A 55 16.25 -12.52 -12.69
C GLU A 55 15.85 -13.67 -13.64
N GLY A 56 14.74 -13.48 -14.36
CA GLY A 56 14.17 -14.47 -15.29
C GLY A 56 13.05 -15.35 -14.72
N SER A 57 12.78 -15.28 -13.41
CA SER A 57 11.61 -15.94 -12.78
C SER A 57 10.52 -14.96 -12.37
N MET A 58 10.89 -13.72 -12.10
CA MET A 58 10.00 -12.62 -11.73
C MET A 58 10.42 -11.34 -12.46
N GLU A 59 9.48 -10.42 -12.62
CA GLU A 59 9.77 -9.06 -13.09
C GLU A 59 10.43 -8.28 -11.94
N ASP A 60 11.40 -7.42 -12.25
CA ASP A 60 12.20 -6.65 -11.27
C ASP A 60 11.29 -5.88 -10.30
N ASP A 61 10.27 -5.25 -10.86
CA ASP A 61 9.27 -4.51 -10.09
C ASP A 61 8.51 -5.41 -9.08
N ALA A 62 8.16 -6.64 -9.49
CA ALA A 62 7.46 -7.58 -8.63
C ALA A 62 8.36 -8.08 -7.47
N VAL A 63 9.67 -8.16 -7.70
CA VAL A 63 10.66 -8.46 -6.66
C VAL A 63 10.73 -7.31 -5.67
N LEU A 64 10.75 -6.07 -6.15
CA LEU A 64 10.76 -4.88 -5.30
C LEU A 64 9.49 -4.78 -4.44
N ALA A 65 8.32 -5.07 -5.01
CA ALA A 65 7.05 -5.10 -4.30
C ALA A 65 7.05 -6.14 -3.17
N LEU A 66 7.58 -7.33 -3.44
CA LEU A 66 7.76 -8.38 -2.43
C LEU A 66 8.69 -7.93 -1.30
N CYS A 67 9.86 -7.39 -1.63
CA CYS A 67 10.84 -6.90 -0.65
C CYS A 67 10.23 -5.81 0.24
N THR A 68 9.48 -4.88 -0.36
CA THR A 68 8.76 -3.81 0.35
C THR A 68 7.72 -4.36 1.32
N LYS A 69 6.96 -5.37 0.89
CA LYS A 69 5.94 -6.01 1.74
C LYS A 69 6.57 -6.70 2.96
N VAL A 70 7.68 -7.41 2.75
CA VAL A 70 8.40 -8.11 3.83
C VAL A 70 9.05 -7.13 4.80
N ALA A 71 9.70 -6.07 4.29
CA ALA A 71 10.30 -5.01 5.11
C ALA A 71 9.26 -4.30 6.00
N ARG A 72 8.08 -3.98 5.46
CA ARG A 72 6.98 -3.35 6.20
C ARG A 72 6.38 -4.30 7.27
N GLY A 73 6.25 -5.58 6.93
CA GLY A 73 5.79 -6.60 7.88
C GLY A 73 6.74 -6.78 9.07
N PHE A 74 8.05 -6.64 8.86
CA PHE A 74 9.05 -6.73 9.92
C PHE A 74 9.05 -5.51 10.85
N LYS A 75 8.95 -4.28 10.32
CA LYS A 75 8.96 -3.05 11.13
C LYS A 75 7.68 -2.86 11.98
N GLY A 76 6.74 -3.81 11.96
CA GLY A 76 5.53 -3.76 12.77
C GLY A 76 4.51 -2.72 12.30
N LEU A 77 4.68 -2.18 11.08
CA LEU A 77 3.61 -1.45 10.39
C LEU A 77 2.61 -2.46 9.80
N ALA A 78 2.03 -3.28 10.67
CA ALA A 78 0.85 -4.05 10.37
C ALA A 78 -0.37 -3.16 10.67
N ASP A 79 -0.73 -2.31 9.72
CA ASP A 79 -2.11 -1.82 9.57
C ASP A 79 -2.31 -1.29 8.16
N GLY A 80 -3.07 -2.03 7.36
CA GLY A 80 -3.53 -1.62 6.03
C GLY A 80 -3.23 -2.64 4.94
N ASP A 81 -3.99 -3.74 4.97
CA ASP A 81 -4.33 -4.52 3.78
C ASP A 81 -4.71 -3.58 2.62
N ASP A 82 -3.89 -3.59 1.56
CA ASP A 82 -4.40 -3.57 0.18
C ASP A 82 -3.37 -4.31 -0.69
N GLY A 83 -3.57 -5.62 -0.79
CA GLY A 83 -2.84 -6.46 -1.72
C GLY A 83 -3.40 -6.31 -3.13
N GLY A 84 -2.55 -5.88 -4.07
CA GLY A 84 -2.53 -6.46 -5.40
C GLY A 84 -2.78 -5.52 -6.59
N ALA A 85 -1.68 -5.29 -7.31
CA ALA A 85 -1.58 -4.95 -8.74
C ALA A 85 -1.92 -3.51 -9.16
N ALA A 86 -0.90 -2.68 -9.26
CA ALA A 86 -0.22 -2.49 -10.54
C ALA A 86 1.03 -1.64 -10.31
N GLU A 87 2.17 -2.11 -10.79
CA GLU A 87 3.23 -1.19 -11.18
C GLU A 87 2.69 -0.34 -12.34
N ASP A 88 2.60 0.94 -12.09
CA ASP A 88 2.82 1.93 -13.11
C ASP A 88 3.51 3.09 -12.41
N ASP A 89 4.75 3.33 -12.83
CA ASP A 89 5.59 4.47 -12.50
C ASP A 89 4.98 5.76 -13.09
N ALA A 90 3.77 6.08 -12.66
CA ALA A 90 3.05 7.30 -12.97
C ALA A 90 2.80 7.98 -11.65
N LYS A 91 3.46 9.13 -11.44
CA LYS A 91 3.06 10.17 -10.48
C LYS A 91 1.56 10.05 -10.21
N GLN A 92 1.18 9.49 -9.07
CA GLN A 92 -0.23 9.22 -8.81
C GLN A 92 -0.97 10.55 -8.90
N ASN A 93 -1.72 10.71 -9.99
CA ASN A 93 -2.34 11.97 -10.35
C ASN A 93 -3.66 12.04 -9.58
N PHE A 94 -3.52 12.11 -8.25
CA PHE A 94 -4.63 12.26 -7.34
C PHE A 94 -5.35 13.56 -7.69
N LEU A 95 -6.63 13.41 -8.05
CA LEU A 95 -7.54 14.52 -8.23
C LEU A 95 -7.89 15.12 -6.87
N VAL A 96 -7.99 14.25 -5.85
CA VAL A 96 -8.28 14.63 -4.46
C VAL A 96 -7.51 13.69 -3.54
N GLN A 97 -6.76 14.25 -2.59
CA GLN A 97 -6.16 13.51 -1.49
C GLN A 97 -6.45 14.28 -0.20
N CYS A 98 -7.32 13.73 0.64
CA CYS A 98 -7.69 14.34 1.91
C CYS A 98 -7.66 13.28 3.00
N ASP A 99 -6.79 13.47 3.99
CA ASP A 99 -6.73 12.61 5.17
C ASP A 99 -7.49 13.28 6.34
N GLY A 100 -8.19 12.47 7.15
CA GLY A 100 -8.86 12.95 8.36
C GLY A 100 -10.12 13.80 8.11
N ILE A 101 -10.89 13.54 7.06
CA ILE A 101 -12.15 14.26 6.81
C ILE A 101 -13.16 14.00 7.92
N ILE A 102 -13.70 15.09 8.47
CA ILE A 102 -14.81 15.10 9.39
C ILE A 102 -15.97 15.82 8.71
N LEU A 103 -17.08 15.12 8.50
CA LEU A 103 -18.29 15.69 7.94
C LEU A 103 -19.41 15.60 8.96
N ALA A 104 -19.96 16.75 9.34
CA ALA A 104 -21.15 16.83 10.17
C ALA A 104 -22.26 17.60 9.44
N TYR A 105 -23.48 17.11 9.54
CA TYR A 105 -24.66 17.73 8.96
C TYR A 105 -25.81 17.71 9.96
N ALA A 106 -26.43 18.87 10.17
CA ALA A 106 -27.54 19.05 11.11
C ALA A 106 -27.28 18.46 12.52
N GLY A 107 -26.05 18.63 13.04
CA GLY A 107 -25.65 18.13 14.36
C GLY A 107 -25.27 16.64 14.42
N LYS A 108 -25.38 15.90 13.31
CA LYS A 108 -24.96 14.50 13.21
C LYS A 108 -23.64 14.39 12.45
N SER A 109 -22.64 13.74 13.05
CA SER A 109 -21.40 13.37 12.36
C SER A 109 -21.70 12.22 11.39
N LEU A 110 -21.53 12.48 10.10
CA LEU A 110 -21.70 11.55 8.99
C LEU A 110 -20.39 10.81 8.68
N LEU A 111 -19.26 11.53 8.73
CA LEU A 111 -17.91 10.98 8.59
C LEU A 111 -17.08 11.36 9.82
N ARG A 112 -16.24 10.42 10.28
CA ARG A 112 -15.28 10.64 11.37
C ARG A 112 -13.90 10.23 10.89
N SER A 113 -13.00 11.20 10.76
CA SER A 113 -11.58 10.99 10.47
C SER A 113 -11.32 10.01 9.32
N THR A 114 -12.07 10.14 8.23
CA THR A 114 -11.95 9.25 7.06
C THR A 114 -10.98 9.84 6.06
N ALA A 115 -10.10 9.00 5.49
CA ALA A 115 -9.29 9.38 4.33
C ALA A 115 -10.12 9.20 3.05
N LEU A 116 -10.04 10.18 2.15
CA LEU A 116 -10.64 10.15 0.81
C LEU A 116 -9.54 10.40 -0.21
N ARG A 117 -9.34 9.43 -1.10
CA ARG A 117 -8.40 9.51 -2.22
C ARG A 117 -9.17 9.24 -3.50
N LEU A 118 -9.07 10.15 -4.47
CA LEU A 118 -9.71 10.04 -5.77
C LEU A 118 -8.65 10.27 -6.84
N GLU A 119 -8.46 9.27 -7.69
CA GLU A 119 -7.52 9.31 -8.80
C GLU A 119 -8.21 9.75 -10.10
N ARG A 120 -7.46 10.46 -10.96
CA ARG A 120 -7.95 10.86 -12.28
C ARG A 120 -8.16 9.64 -13.17
N GLY A 121 -9.28 9.60 -13.89
CA GLY A 121 -9.63 8.53 -14.82
C GLY A 121 -10.47 7.40 -14.21
N HIS A 122 -10.67 7.40 -12.90
CA HIS A 122 -11.45 6.38 -12.21
C HIS A 122 -12.90 6.82 -11.95
N ARG A 123 -13.82 5.85 -11.94
CA ARG A 123 -15.24 6.06 -11.64
C ARG A 123 -15.56 5.48 -10.27
N TYR A 124 -15.93 6.35 -9.33
CA TYR A 124 -16.22 5.99 -7.95
C TYR A 124 -17.73 5.98 -7.68
N GLY A 125 -18.19 4.97 -6.94
CA GLY A 125 -19.59 4.87 -6.48
C GLY A 125 -19.67 4.97 -4.97
N VAL A 126 -20.52 5.87 -4.47
CA VAL A 126 -20.80 6.00 -3.02
C VAL A 126 -21.96 5.08 -2.64
N VAL A 127 -21.67 4.04 -1.86
CA VAL A 127 -22.66 3.07 -1.37
C VAL A 127 -22.87 3.19 0.13
N GLY A 128 -24.06 2.79 0.60
CA GLY A 128 -24.42 2.85 2.02
C GLY A 128 -25.93 2.85 2.22
N GLN A 129 -26.38 2.73 3.47
CA GLN A 129 -27.82 2.72 3.80
C GLN A 129 -28.48 4.08 3.50
N ASN A 130 -29.81 4.07 3.36
CA ASN A 130 -30.57 5.31 3.18
C ASN A 130 -30.49 6.15 4.47
N GLY A 131 -30.26 7.46 4.32
CA GLY A 131 -30.13 8.38 5.47
C GLY A 131 -28.73 8.46 6.10
N VAL A 132 -27.72 7.76 5.57
CA VAL A 132 -26.32 7.86 6.05
C VAL A 132 -25.60 9.13 5.58
N GLY A 133 -26.22 9.91 4.69
CA GLY A 133 -25.67 11.18 4.21
C GLY A 133 -24.87 11.11 2.91
N LYS A 134 -25.07 10.08 2.06
CA LYS A 134 -24.43 9.96 0.74
C LYS A 134 -24.61 11.20 -0.13
N THR A 135 -25.85 11.67 -0.28
CA THR A 135 -26.17 12.89 -1.04
C THR A 135 -25.53 14.12 -0.38
N THR A 136 -25.50 14.17 0.95
CA THR A 136 -24.85 15.26 1.69
C THR A 136 -23.34 15.29 1.43
N LEU A 137 -22.69 14.12 1.40
CA LEU A 137 -21.28 13.99 1.07
C LEU A 137 -21.02 14.47 -0.37
N LEU A 138 -21.79 14.00 -1.34
CA LEU A 138 -21.65 14.40 -2.75
C LEU A 138 -21.88 15.91 -2.94
N ASN A 139 -22.87 16.49 -2.27
CA ASN A 139 -23.11 17.93 -2.32
C ASN A 139 -21.91 18.72 -1.76
N ARG A 140 -21.32 18.27 -0.66
CA ARG A 140 -20.13 18.92 -0.06
C ARG A 140 -18.88 18.82 -0.94
N ILE A 141 -18.71 17.69 -1.63
CA ILE A 141 -17.67 17.53 -2.66
C ILE A 141 -17.91 18.54 -3.79
N SER A 142 -19.16 18.70 -4.26
CA SER A 142 -19.49 19.64 -5.33
C SER A 142 -19.28 21.10 -4.95
N GLU A 143 -19.47 21.44 -3.67
CA GLU A 143 -19.22 22.77 -3.10
C GLU A 143 -17.73 23.01 -2.80
N MET A 144 -16.85 22.00 -2.98
CA MET A 144 -15.45 22.03 -2.54
C MET A 144 -15.30 22.40 -1.05
N ASN A 145 -16.32 22.07 -0.25
CA ASN A 145 -16.41 22.45 1.17
C ASN A 145 -16.06 21.25 2.05
N ILE A 146 -14.88 20.70 1.79
CA ILE A 146 -14.27 19.61 2.55
C ILE A 146 -12.85 20.06 2.89
N THR A 147 -12.47 19.87 4.14
CA THR A 147 -11.12 20.18 4.62
C THR A 147 -10.08 19.36 3.85
N GLY A 148 -9.12 20.04 3.23
CA GLY A 148 -8.05 19.42 2.43
C GLY A 148 -8.40 19.21 0.95
N PHE A 149 -9.59 19.60 0.49
CA PHE A 149 -9.95 19.48 -0.92
C PHE A 149 -9.17 20.51 -1.76
N PRO A 150 -8.58 20.10 -2.90
CA PRO A 150 -7.89 21.04 -3.77
C PRO A 150 -8.88 22.07 -4.30
N LYS A 151 -8.61 23.33 -3.97
CA LYS A 151 -9.20 24.50 -4.61
C LYS A 151 -8.18 24.88 -5.68
N ASP A 152 -8.58 24.90 -6.95
CA ASP A 152 -7.73 25.39 -8.05
C ASP A 152 -6.97 26.67 -7.66
#